data_AF-A0A3T1B2X6-F1
#
_entry.id   AF-A0A3T1B2X6-F1
#
_cell.length_a   1.000
_cell.length_b   1.000
_cell.length_c   1.000
_cell.angle_alpha   90.00
_cell.angle_beta   90.00
_cell.angle_gamma   90.00
#
_symmetry.space_group_name_H-M   'P 1'
#
loop_
_entity.id
_entity.type
_entity.pdbx_description
1 polymer ?
#
loop_
_entity_poly.entity_id
_entity_poly.type
_entity_poly.pdbx_seq_one_letter_code
_entity_poly.pdbx_strand_id
1 'polypeptide(L)'
;MTASLAVAQRVLADQSVTRMLGTRLVSFGSGGAVVELDIRPEITDHHGAVHGGIIAYAADTALAFAGGATLGPDVVTSGLSIDYLAPGLGVTLRAHGMVLSSSGHRAAVRCELHTVDADGALTLVAVAQGTTVAAPPSTARGSSPRRVNRPAASSVHEILLERRRSGDLDDGATVALVVEGGGMRGIVSASMAAVLEQEGVLPTIDLIVGTSAGAVNAAALAVGNAAAMADSYAEIFSSPEFIDVRRIARGRPVIDGARIVGRVDELFGVSAAAESAWRTRLAMVATDVDTGRAEALTDFADRADLIGSIHASGLLPMLAGEPVTLRGRRWLDGGIVEAVPVLTAASLGATHAIVLATRPPGTQPAYGAADVLAERYLRRLNPELAAAYRGRPHRYRETLQQVRDGRCHGVSTVALTPRTNDPLPSRLERDQTALRAARAAAAEAAREQLAFLLA
;
A
#
# COMPACT_ATOMS: atom_id res chain seq x y z
N MET A 1 13.98 5.76 -28.67
CA MET A 1 13.03 6.91 -28.63
C MET A 1 13.45 7.77 -27.45
N THR A 2 13.85 9.01 -27.69
CA THR A 2 14.08 9.99 -26.61
C THR A 2 12.74 10.26 -25.91
N ALA A 3 12.67 10.02 -24.60
CA ALA A 3 11.45 10.29 -23.84
C ALA A 3 11.10 11.78 -23.91
N SER A 4 9.82 12.11 -24.07
CA SER A 4 9.38 13.52 -24.11
C SER A 4 9.31 14.09 -22.69
N LEU A 5 9.41 15.42 -22.57
CA LEU A 5 9.23 16.13 -21.29
C LEU A 5 7.92 15.72 -20.60
N ALA A 6 6.83 15.54 -21.34
CA ALA A 6 5.55 15.10 -20.79
C ALA A 6 5.60 13.69 -20.17
N VAL A 7 6.41 12.78 -20.71
CA VAL A 7 6.62 11.45 -20.12
C VAL A 7 7.46 11.59 -18.85
N ALA A 8 8.54 12.37 -18.88
CA ALA A 8 9.41 12.58 -17.73
C ALA A 8 8.68 13.31 -16.58
N GLN A 9 7.79 14.25 -16.88
CA GLN A 9 6.95 14.92 -15.89
C GLN A 9 5.98 13.94 -15.20
N ARG A 10 5.44 12.95 -15.93
CA ARG A 10 4.62 11.89 -15.32
C ARG A 10 5.45 11.01 -14.38
N VAL A 11 6.64 10.60 -14.83
CA VAL A 11 7.59 9.82 -13.99
C VAL A 11 7.95 10.58 -12.72
N LEU A 12 8.18 11.90 -12.81
CA LEU A 12 8.41 12.74 -11.64
C LEU A 12 7.18 12.78 -10.73
N ALA A 13 5.99 12.97 -11.29
CA ALA A 13 4.74 13.08 -10.53
C ALA A 13 4.34 11.76 -9.83
N ASP A 14 4.79 10.61 -10.34
CA ASP A 14 4.53 9.31 -9.72
C ASP A 14 5.31 9.11 -8.41
N GLN A 15 6.39 9.87 -8.19
CA GLN A 15 7.17 9.82 -6.95
C GLN A 15 6.42 10.54 -5.80
N SER A 16 6.32 9.93 -4.62
CA SER A 16 5.59 10.54 -3.49
C SER A 16 6.32 11.77 -2.92
N VAL A 17 7.64 11.70 -2.84
CA VAL A 17 8.50 12.78 -2.31
C VAL A 17 8.46 14.04 -3.17
N THR A 18 8.40 13.90 -4.50
CA THR A 18 8.34 15.04 -5.44
C THR A 18 7.01 15.78 -5.31
N ARG A 19 5.89 15.05 -5.13
CA ARG A 19 4.57 15.66 -4.87
C ARG A 19 4.52 16.37 -3.53
N MET A 20 5.05 15.74 -2.48
CA MET A 20 5.14 16.36 -1.15
C MET A 20 5.91 17.69 -1.20
N LEU A 21 7.01 17.73 -1.94
CA LEU A 21 7.85 18.93 -2.07
C LEU A 21 7.36 19.91 -3.14
N GLY A 22 6.37 19.54 -3.96
CA GLY A 22 5.89 20.36 -5.06
C GLY A 22 6.92 20.53 -6.18
N THR A 23 7.78 19.53 -6.39
CA THR A 23 8.85 19.57 -7.39
C THR A 23 8.28 19.53 -8.80
N ARG A 24 8.78 20.40 -9.68
CA ARG A 24 8.38 20.49 -11.09
C ARG A 24 9.58 20.22 -11.99
N LEU A 25 9.40 19.36 -13.00
CA LEU A 25 10.38 19.19 -14.08
C LEU A 25 10.01 20.16 -15.21
N VAL A 26 10.83 21.19 -15.39
CA VAL A 26 10.55 22.29 -16.34
C VAL A 26 11.28 22.14 -17.66
N SER A 27 12.36 21.35 -17.69
CA SER A 27 13.08 20.99 -18.92
C SER A 27 13.63 19.58 -18.83
N PHE A 28 13.63 18.85 -19.94
CA PHE A 28 14.12 17.48 -20.06
C PHE A 28 14.45 17.14 -21.52
N GLY A 29 15.65 16.62 -21.75
CA GLY A 29 16.10 16.20 -23.09
C GLY A 29 17.56 16.57 -23.34
N SER A 30 18.13 16.05 -24.43
CA SER A 30 19.52 16.34 -24.85
C SER A 30 20.58 16.14 -23.76
N GLY A 31 20.40 15.14 -22.88
CA GLY A 31 21.31 14.88 -21.76
C GLY A 31 21.21 15.88 -20.61
N GLY A 32 20.14 16.68 -20.52
CA GLY A 32 19.90 17.61 -19.43
C GLY A 32 18.49 17.52 -18.84
N ALA A 33 18.35 18.03 -17.62
CA ALA A 33 17.07 18.17 -16.92
C ALA A 33 17.10 19.37 -15.97
N VAL A 34 16.00 20.11 -15.88
CA VAL A 34 15.84 21.22 -14.93
C VAL A 34 14.65 20.93 -14.04
N VAL A 35 14.87 20.89 -12.72
CA VAL A 35 13.82 20.76 -11.71
C VAL A 35 13.73 22.01 -10.85
N GLU A 36 12.52 22.33 -10.41
CA GLU A 36 12.21 23.51 -9.61
C GLU A 36 11.38 23.16 -8.38
N LEU A 37 11.59 23.92 -7.31
CA LEU A 37 10.78 23.91 -6.10
C LEU A 37 10.47 25.35 -5.67
N ASP A 38 9.24 25.60 -5.24
CA ASP A 38 8.91 26.87 -4.58
C ASP A 38 9.46 26.87 -3.16
N ILE A 39 10.16 27.95 -2.79
CA ILE A 39 10.71 28.14 -1.45
C ILE A 39 9.60 28.58 -0.52
N ARG A 40 9.28 27.74 0.47
CA ARG A 40 8.21 27.94 1.43
C ARG A 40 8.66 27.55 2.85
N PRO A 41 8.02 28.06 3.91
CA PRO A 41 8.46 27.87 5.30
C PRO A 41 8.68 26.40 5.70
N GLU A 42 7.95 25.47 5.08
CA GLU A 42 8.00 24.04 5.38
C GLU A 42 9.28 23.35 4.91
N ILE A 43 10.05 23.98 4.00
CA ILE A 43 11.29 23.43 3.43
C ILE A 43 12.53 24.26 3.78
N THR A 44 12.37 25.33 4.55
CA THR A 44 13.46 26.19 5.02
C THR A 44 13.98 25.75 6.39
N ASP A 45 15.23 26.09 6.69
CA ASP A 45 15.81 25.99 8.02
C ASP A 45 15.37 27.17 8.92
N HIS A 46 15.89 27.20 10.15
CA HIS A 46 15.58 28.24 11.14
C HIS A 46 16.13 29.64 10.76
N HIS A 47 16.92 29.75 9.70
CA HIS A 47 17.41 31.01 9.13
C HIS A 47 16.61 31.44 7.89
N GLY A 48 15.59 30.67 7.50
CA GLY A 48 14.76 30.95 6.31
C GLY A 48 15.41 30.57 4.98
N ALA A 49 16.59 29.93 5.01
CA ALA A 49 17.22 29.39 3.81
C ALA A 49 16.69 27.97 3.53
N VAL A 50 16.64 27.53 2.27
CA VAL A 50 16.25 26.15 1.94
C VAL A 50 17.15 25.16 2.67
N HIS A 51 16.54 24.20 3.36
CA HIS A 51 17.26 23.20 4.14
C HIS A 51 18.22 22.41 3.24
N GLY A 52 19.46 22.19 3.71
CA GLY A 52 20.50 21.51 2.92
C GLY A 52 20.08 20.15 2.36
N GLY A 53 19.32 19.37 3.14
CA GLY A 53 18.75 18.10 2.66
C GLY A 53 17.79 18.24 1.47
N ILE A 54 17.06 19.35 1.37
CA ILE A 54 16.16 19.64 0.24
C ILE A 54 16.96 20.05 -1.00
N ILE A 55 18.05 20.80 -0.81
CA ILE A 55 19.02 21.13 -1.87
C ILE A 55 19.66 19.84 -2.42
N ALA A 56 20.10 18.93 -1.54
CA ALA A 56 20.64 17.63 -1.93
C ALA A 56 19.62 16.76 -2.68
N TYR A 57 18.36 16.74 -2.24
CA TYR A 57 17.27 16.07 -2.93
C TYR A 57 17.02 16.63 -4.34
N ALA A 58 17.00 17.95 -4.50
CA ALA A 58 16.81 18.59 -5.79
C ALA A 58 17.96 18.26 -6.74
N ALA A 59 19.18 18.22 -6.22
CA ALA A 59 20.37 17.80 -6.97
C ALA A 59 20.26 16.34 -7.43
N ASP A 60 19.95 15.41 -6.52
CA ASP A 60 19.79 13.98 -6.84
C ASP A 60 18.72 13.76 -7.92
N THR A 61 17.57 14.42 -7.78
CA THR A 61 16.47 14.35 -8.75
C THR A 61 16.92 14.86 -10.12
N ALA A 62 17.57 16.04 -10.18
CA ALA A 62 18.06 16.59 -11.44
C ALA A 62 19.09 15.66 -12.11
N LEU A 63 19.98 15.04 -11.33
CA LEU A 63 20.98 14.10 -11.83
C LEU A 63 20.32 12.85 -12.41
N ALA A 64 19.36 12.25 -11.71
CA ALA A 64 18.62 11.08 -12.15
C ALA A 64 17.90 11.33 -13.48
N PHE A 65 17.17 12.44 -13.61
CA PHE A 65 16.47 12.78 -14.85
C PHE A 65 17.43 13.11 -15.99
N ALA A 66 18.51 13.87 -15.77
CA ALA A 66 19.50 14.14 -16.81
C ALA A 66 20.20 12.86 -17.28
N GLY A 67 20.56 11.97 -16.34
CA GLY A 67 21.10 10.65 -16.63
C GLY A 67 20.14 9.78 -17.43
N GLY A 68 18.87 9.74 -17.03
CA GLY A 68 17.82 8.98 -17.70
C GLY A 68 17.50 9.48 -19.11
N ALA A 69 17.70 10.78 -19.38
CA ALA A 69 17.60 11.33 -20.73
C ALA A 69 18.63 10.71 -21.70
N THR A 70 19.71 10.12 -21.20
CA THR A 70 20.76 9.46 -21.99
C THR A 70 20.73 7.93 -21.88
N LEU A 71 20.55 7.40 -20.67
CA LEU A 71 20.63 5.95 -20.39
C LEU A 71 19.29 5.21 -20.53
N GLY A 72 18.16 5.92 -20.54
CA GLY A 72 16.82 5.34 -20.48
C GLY A 72 16.12 5.60 -19.14
N PRO A 73 14.82 5.26 -19.03
CA PRO A 73 13.99 5.66 -17.89
C PRO A 73 14.36 4.97 -16.57
N ASP A 74 14.96 3.77 -16.64
CA ASP A 74 15.27 2.95 -15.47
C ASP A 74 16.70 3.22 -14.98
N VAL A 75 16.88 4.32 -14.24
CA VAL A 75 18.17 4.72 -13.68
C VAL A 75 18.09 4.93 -12.18
N VAL A 76 19.22 4.72 -11.50
CA VAL A 76 19.41 5.05 -10.09
C VAL A 76 20.68 5.87 -9.90
N THR A 77 20.68 6.78 -8.94
CA THR A 77 21.89 7.50 -8.53
C THR A 77 22.75 6.57 -7.69
N SER A 78 23.94 6.24 -8.19
CA SER A 78 24.91 5.37 -7.48
C SER A 78 25.81 6.12 -6.51
N GLY A 79 25.97 7.44 -6.70
CA GLY A 79 26.77 8.30 -5.85
C GLY A 79 26.54 9.78 -6.16
N LEU A 80 26.63 10.61 -5.13
CA LEU A 80 26.40 12.05 -5.14
C LEU A 80 27.39 12.73 -4.21
N SER A 81 28.06 13.77 -4.69
CA SER A 81 28.80 14.74 -3.89
C SER A 81 28.23 16.13 -4.16
N ILE A 82 28.12 16.95 -3.11
CA ILE A 82 27.54 18.29 -3.19
C ILE A 82 28.33 19.26 -2.32
N ASP A 83 28.65 20.41 -2.90
CA ASP A 83 29.28 21.55 -2.23
C ASP A 83 28.25 22.68 -2.11
N TYR A 84 28.03 23.16 -0.89
CA TYR A 84 27.16 24.29 -0.59
C TYR A 84 27.97 25.59 -0.62
N LEU A 85 27.59 26.52 -1.49
CA LEU A 85 28.35 27.74 -1.80
C LEU A 85 27.76 28.99 -1.15
N ALA A 86 26.43 29.04 -1.00
CA ALA A 86 25.72 30.17 -0.41
C ALA A 86 24.39 29.71 0.23
N PRO A 87 23.80 30.50 1.15
CA PRO A 87 22.47 30.22 1.68
C PRO A 87 21.39 30.18 0.59
N GLY A 88 20.49 29.19 0.66
CA GLY A 88 19.36 29.02 -0.25
C GLY A 88 18.23 30.02 -0.02
N LEU A 89 18.46 31.32 -0.24
CA LEU A 89 17.45 32.37 -0.09
C LEU A 89 16.81 32.74 -1.43
N GLY A 90 15.49 32.91 -1.46
CA GLY A 90 14.74 33.30 -2.67
C GLY A 90 13.29 32.81 -2.65
N VAL A 91 12.65 32.81 -3.82
CA VAL A 91 11.28 32.31 -4.04
C VAL A 91 11.26 30.94 -4.73
N THR A 92 12.30 30.58 -5.49
CA THR A 92 12.38 29.29 -6.19
C THR A 92 13.78 28.71 -6.08
N LEU A 93 13.90 27.41 -5.79
CA LEU A 93 15.13 26.65 -5.96
C LEU A 93 15.08 25.94 -7.32
N ARG A 94 16.08 26.17 -8.17
CA ARG A 94 16.21 25.58 -9.50
C ARG A 94 17.49 24.75 -9.58
N ALA A 95 17.37 23.46 -9.87
CA ALA A 95 18.49 22.54 -10.03
C ALA A 95 18.59 22.09 -11.50
N HIS A 96 19.74 22.35 -12.12
CA HIS A 96 20.01 22.05 -13.53
C HIS A 96 21.03 20.93 -13.64
N GLY A 97 20.58 19.72 -13.99
CA GLY A 97 21.41 18.55 -14.25
C GLY A 97 21.85 18.48 -15.71
N MET A 98 23.12 18.18 -15.95
CA MET A 98 23.74 18.04 -17.27
C MET A 98 24.67 16.84 -17.30
N VAL A 99 24.48 15.94 -18.26
CA VAL A 99 25.35 14.79 -18.50
C VAL A 99 26.67 15.29 -19.07
N LEU A 100 27.77 14.99 -18.37
CA LEU A 100 29.13 15.31 -18.81
C LEU A 100 29.67 14.24 -19.76
N SER A 101 29.41 12.98 -19.43
CA SER A 101 29.84 11.84 -20.23
C SER A 101 28.93 10.64 -19.94
N SER A 102 28.67 9.83 -20.97
CA SER A 102 27.95 8.57 -20.86
C SER A 102 28.78 7.46 -21.49
N SER A 103 28.89 6.32 -20.81
CA SER A 103 29.56 5.13 -21.33
C SER A 103 28.91 3.87 -20.77
N GLY A 104 28.50 2.97 -21.66
CA GLY A 104 27.82 1.72 -21.29
C GLY A 104 26.54 1.99 -20.48
N HIS A 105 26.50 1.49 -19.25
CA HIS A 105 25.36 1.58 -18.34
C HIS A 105 25.50 2.73 -17.32
N ARG A 106 26.42 3.68 -17.52
CA ARG A 106 26.71 4.76 -16.55
C ARG A 106 26.77 6.12 -17.23
N ALA A 107 26.37 7.15 -16.50
CA ALA A 107 26.55 8.54 -16.91
C ALA A 107 27.05 9.37 -15.72
N ALA A 108 28.09 10.16 -15.97
CA ALA A 108 28.58 11.18 -15.04
C ALA A 108 27.79 12.45 -15.31
N VAL A 109 27.19 13.01 -14.26
CA VAL A 109 26.26 14.14 -14.37
C VAL A 109 26.68 15.22 -13.37
N ARG A 110 26.65 16.48 -13.80
CA ARG A 110 26.85 17.66 -12.95
C ARG A 110 25.51 18.34 -12.74
N CYS A 111 25.28 18.88 -11.56
CA CYS A 111 24.12 19.70 -11.26
C CYS A 111 24.54 21.05 -10.68
N GLU A 112 23.94 22.12 -11.17
CA GLU A 112 24.09 23.46 -10.60
C GLU A 112 22.76 23.91 -10.02
N LEU A 113 22.79 24.33 -8.75
CA LEU A 113 21.59 24.73 -8.01
C LEU A 113 21.63 26.23 -7.76
N HIS A 114 20.58 26.90 -8.22
CA HIS A 114 20.39 28.33 -8.07
C HIS A 114 19.13 28.60 -7.28
N THR A 115 19.15 29.61 -6.42
CA THR A 115 17.90 30.26 -6.01
C THR A 115 17.56 31.39 -6.97
N VAL A 116 16.26 31.58 -7.19
CA VAL A 116 15.67 32.69 -7.92
C VAL A 116 14.99 33.58 -6.89
N ASP A 117 15.30 34.87 -6.86
CA ASP A 117 14.57 35.83 -6.03
C ASP A 117 13.29 36.34 -6.73
N ALA A 118 12.56 37.25 -6.06
CA ALA A 118 11.30 37.79 -6.57
C ALA A 118 11.49 38.63 -7.85
N ASP A 119 12.68 39.19 -8.06
CA ASP A 119 13.03 40.01 -9.24
C ASP A 119 13.63 39.16 -10.37
N GLY A 120 13.76 37.84 -10.15
CA GLY A 120 14.27 36.88 -11.12
C GLY A 120 15.80 36.72 -11.11
N ALA A 121 16.52 37.34 -10.16
CA ALA A 121 17.96 37.22 -10.07
C ALA A 121 18.36 35.82 -9.56
N LEU A 122 19.40 35.27 -10.19
CA LEU A 122 19.91 33.93 -9.88
C LEU A 122 21.11 34.01 -8.95
N THR A 123 21.07 33.28 -7.84
CA THR A 123 22.22 33.08 -6.95
C THR A 123 22.61 31.60 -6.97
N LEU A 124 23.87 31.28 -7.29
CA LEU A 124 24.38 29.91 -7.22
C LEU A 124 24.58 29.52 -5.75
N VAL A 125 23.84 28.51 -5.29
CA VAL A 125 23.81 28.11 -3.87
C VAL A 125 24.46 26.76 -3.61
N ALA A 126 24.51 25.88 -4.61
CA ALA A 126 25.23 24.63 -4.51
C ALA A 126 25.63 24.09 -5.89
N VAL A 127 26.68 23.28 -5.92
CA VAL A 127 27.08 22.49 -7.09
C VAL A 127 27.20 21.04 -6.66
N ALA A 128 26.67 20.14 -7.47
CA ALA A 128 26.72 18.71 -7.20
C ALA A 128 27.26 17.94 -8.40
N GLN A 129 27.87 16.79 -8.13
CA GLN A 129 28.30 15.83 -9.14
C GLN A 129 27.90 14.44 -8.69
N GLY A 130 27.40 13.64 -9.64
CA GLY A 130 26.95 12.30 -9.35
C GLY A 130 27.09 11.36 -10.53
N THR A 131 26.92 10.07 -10.24
CA THR A 131 26.91 9.01 -11.26
C THR A 131 25.55 8.33 -11.26
N THR A 132 24.87 8.38 -12.40
CA THR A 132 23.66 7.60 -12.64
C THR A 132 24.02 6.29 -13.33
N VAL A 133 23.34 5.22 -12.94
CA VAL A 133 23.53 3.89 -13.54
C VAL A 133 22.18 3.34 -14.01
N ALA A 134 22.16 2.70 -15.18
CA ALA A 134 20.99 1.98 -15.65
C ALA A 134 20.75 0.75 -14.76
N ALA A 135 19.52 0.56 -14.31
CA ALA A 135 19.15 -0.60 -13.51
C ALA A 135 19.23 -1.89 -14.35
N PRO A 136 19.67 -3.03 -13.78
CA PRO A 136 19.65 -4.31 -14.50
C PRO A 136 18.21 -4.67 -14.88
N PRO A 137 17.99 -5.31 -16.05
CA PRO A 137 16.66 -5.71 -16.46
C PRO A 137 16.04 -6.66 -15.42
N SER A 138 14.90 -6.26 -14.87
CA SER A 138 14.08 -7.11 -14.00
C SER A 138 13.79 -8.44 -14.72
N THR A 139 14.10 -9.56 -14.08
CA THR A 139 13.86 -10.92 -14.59
C THR A 139 12.40 -11.36 -14.55
N ALA A 140 11.45 -10.44 -14.39
CA ALA A 140 10.03 -10.72 -14.61
C ALA A 140 9.72 -10.80 -16.12
N ARG A 141 10.05 -11.93 -16.76
CA ARG A 141 9.55 -12.27 -18.11
C ARG A 141 8.36 -13.20 -17.99
N GLY A 142 7.21 -12.76 -18.50
CA GLY A 142 6.04 -13.63 -18.57
C GLY A 142 4.73 -13.07 -19.14
N SER A 143 4.70 -11.96 -19.88
CA SER A 143 3.57 -11.68 -20.78
C SER A 143 3.99 -10.69 -21.88
N SER A 144 3.60 -11.00 -23.12
CA SER A 144 3.91 -10.19 -24.31
C SER A 144 3.37 -8.76 -24.17
N PRO A 145 4.00 -7.74 -24.78
CA PRO A 145 3.41 -6.41 -24.82
C PRO A 145 2.24 -6.42 -25.80
N ARG A 146 1.04 -6.74 -25.31
CA ARG A 146 -0.19 -6.34 -26.00
C ARG A 146 -0.17 -4.82 -26.05
N ARG A 147 -0.18 -4.26 -27.26
CA ARG A 147 -0.46 -2.84 -27.49
C ARG A 147 -1.84 -2.54 -26.93
N VAL A 148 -1.90 -1.99 -25.72
CA VAL A 148 -3.14 -1.52 -25.11
C VAL A 148 -3.25 -0.04 -25.42
N ASN A 149 -4.16 0.32 -26.33
CA ASN A 149 -4.81 1.62 -26.29
C ASN A 149 -5.57 1.67 -24.94
N ARG A 150 -5.03 2.38 -23.95
CA ARG A 150 -5.66 2.49 -22.61
C ARG A 150 -6.25 3.89 -22.47
N PRO A 151 -7.55 4.05 -22.16
CA PRO A 151 -8.06 5.32 -21.70
C PRO A 151 -7.54 5.55 -20.28
N ALA A 152 -6.60 6.48 -20.11
CA ALA A 152 -5.91 6.76 -18.84
C ALA A 152 -6.72 7.65 -17.85
N ALA A 153 -8.05 7.69 -17.93
CA ALA A 153 -8.85 8.71 -17.24
C ALA A 153 -10.05 8.20 -16.44
N SER A 154 -10.45 6.92 -16.55
CA SER A 154 -11.69 6.48 -15.93
C SER A 154 -11.58 6.25 -14.43
N SER A 155 -12.60 6.70 -13.70
CA SER A 155 -12.70 6.47 -12.25
C SER A 155 -13.08 5.01 -11.95
N VAL A 156 -12.86 4.57 -10.70
CA VAL A 156 -13.34 3.25 -10.24
C VAL A 156 -14.84 3.10 -10.50
N HIS A 157 -15.62 4.17 -10.30
CA HIS A 157 -17.06 4.18 -10.50
C HIS A 157 -17.44 3.87 -11.95
N GLU A 158 -16.80 4.54 -12.90
CA GLU A 158 -17.05 4.35 -14.33
C GLU A 158 -16.75 2.93 -14.79
N ILE A 159 -15.61 2.37 -14.36
CA ILE A 159 -15.22 1.01 -14.71
C ILE A 159 -16.22 0.00 -14.17
N LEU A 160 -16.61 0.12 -12.90
CA LEU A 160 -17.56 -0.82 -12.29
C LEU A 160 -18.93 -0.75 -12.98
N LEU A 161 -19.42 0.45 -13.32
CA LEU A 161 -20.67 0.64 -14.06
C LEU A 161 -20.60 0.02 -15.46
N GLU A 162 -19.51 0.24 -16.19
CA GLU A 162 -19.33 -0.31 -17.53
C GLU A 162 -19.24 -1.83 -17.50
N ARG A 163 -18.47 -2.41 -16.58
CA ARG A 163 -18.36 -3.85 -16.37
C ARG A 163 -19.70 -4.48 -15.99
N ARG A 164 -20.48 -3.82 -15.13
CA ARG A 164 -21.81 -4.30 -14.74
C ARG A 164 -22.79 -4.28 -15.92
N ARG A 165 -22.70 -3.28 -16.78
CA ARG A 165 -23.56 -3.14 -17.98
C ARG A 165 -23.17 -4.13 -19.08
N SER A 166 -21.88 -4.25 -19.36
CA SER A 166 -21.35 -5.04 -20.49
C SER A 166 -21.09 -6.50 -20.15
N GLY A 167 -20.77 -6.81 -18.88
CA GLY A 167 -20.24 -8.10 -18.45
C GLY A 167 -18.80 -8.36 -18.90
N ASP A 168 -18.14 -7.37 -19.53
CA ASP A 168 -16.79 -7.51 -20.07
C ASP A 168 -15.74 -6.95 -19.12
N LEU A 169 -14.63 -7.68 -18.95
CA LEU A 169 -13.48 -7.30 -18.13
C LEU A 169 -12.25 -6.92 -18.98
N ASP A 170 -12.30 -7.03 -20.32
CA ASP A 170 -11.19 -6.65 -21.22
C ASP A 170 -11.19 -5.13 -21.52
N ASP A 171 -11.44 -4.32 -20.51
CA ASP A 171 -11.39 -2.85 -20.56
C ASP A 171 -9.99 -2.29 -20.31
N GLY A 172 -9.00 -3.19 -20.19
CA GLY A 172 -7.64 -2.87 -19.84
C GLY A 172 -7.48 -2.41 -18.39
N ALA A 173 -8.48 -2.45 -17.53
CA ALA A 173 -8.32 -2.24 -16.10
C ALA A 173 -8.05 -3.56 -15.36
N THR A 174 -7.38 -3.44 -14.23
CA THR A 174 -7.32 -4.48 -13.19
C THR A 174 -7.88 -3.88 -11.92
N VAL A 175 -9.06 -4.34 -11.53
CA VAL A 175 -9.81 -3.85 -10.36
C VAL A 175 -9.60 -4.79 -9.18
N ALA A 176 -8.92 -4.31 -8.15
CA ALA A 176 -8.70 -5.06 -6.92
C ALA A 176 -9.77 -4.75 -5.87
N LEU A 177 -10.20 -5.77 -5.12
CA LEU A 177 -10.88 -5.62 -3.85
C LEU A 177 -9.85 -5.78 -2.72
N VAL A 178 -9.56 -4.68 -2.03
CA VAL A 178 -8.58 -4.60 -0.96
C VAL A 178 -9.31 -4.71 0.38
N VAL A 179 -9.04 -5.75 1.16
CA VAL A 179 -9.75 -6.08 2.40
C VAL A 179 -8.85 -5.83 3.61
N GLU A 180 -9.12 -4.75 4.35
CA GLU A 180 -8.40 -4.45 5.59
C GLU A 180 -8.78 -5.44 6.70
N GLY A 181 -7.77 -5.87 7.46
CA GLY A 181 -7.96 -6.67 8.67
C GLY A 181 -8.10 -5.85 9.96
N GLY A 182 -8.23 -6.54 11.10
CA GLY A 182 -8.36 -5.82 12.36
C GLY A 182 -8.66 -6.65 13.60
N GLY A 183 -8.35 -7.94 13.61
CA GLY A 183 -8.87 -8.87 14.63
C GLY A 183 -10.40 -8.88 14.57
N MET A 184 -11.07 -8.71 15.71
CA MET A 184 -12.53 -8.69 15.78
C MET A 184 -13.18 -7.52 15.02
N ARG A 185 -12.44 -6.43 14.78
CA ARG A 185 -12.90 -5.35 13.90
C ARG A 185 -13.00 -5.77 12.42
N GLY A 186 -12.43 -6.92 12.06
CA GLY A 186 -12.64 -7.56 10.76
C GLY A 186 -14.11 -7.83 10.44
N ILE A 187 -15.01 -7.82 11.44
CA ILE A 187 -16.47 -7.85 11.21
C ILE A 187 -16.94 -6.71 10.30
N VAL A 188 -16.30 -5.54 10.34
CA VAL A 188 -16.64 -4.38 9.51
C VAL A 188 -16.37 -4.69 8.04
N SER A 189 -15.13 -5.11 7.71
CA SER A 189 -14.78 -5.45 6.33
C SER A 189 -15.48 -6.73 5.85
N ALA A 190 -15.77 -7.69 6.74
CA ALA A 190 -16.60 -8.86 6.43
C ALA A 190 -18.03 -8.46 6.04
N SER A 191 -18.61 -7.48 6.75
CA SER A 191 -19.97 -7.01 6.48
C SER A 191 -20.03 -6.24 5.15
N MET A 192 -19.03 -5.42 4.85
CA MET A 192 -18.92 -4.75 3.55
C MET A 192 -18.73 -5.75 2.41
N ALA A 193 -17.90 -6.78 2.60
CA ALA A 193 -17.71 -7.86 1.65
C ALA A 193 -19.03 -8.63 1.40
N ALA A 194 -19.81 -8.89 2.46
CA ALA A 194 -21.12 -9.51 2.33
C ALA A 194 -22.10 -8.68 1.50
N VAL A 195 -22.08 -7.34 1.63
CA VAL A 195 -22.88 -6.46 0.76
C VAL A 195 -22.41 -6.58 -0.70
N LEU A 196 -21.11 -6.51 -0.97
CA LEU A 196 -20.58 -6.67 -2.34
C LEU A 196 -20.96 -8.01 -2.98
N GLU A 197 -20.96 -9.09 -2.19
CA GLU A 197 -21.41 -10.43 -2.60
C GLU A 197 -22.91 -10.43 -2.95
N GLN A 198 -23.76 -9.94 -2.04
CA GLN A 198 -25.21 -9.90 -2.19
C GLN A 198 -25.66 -9.03 -3.37
N GLU A 199 -24.97 -7.91 -3.58
CA GLU A 199 -25.28 -6.96 -4.65
C GLU A 199 -24.68 -7.37 -6.01
N GLY A 200 -24.01 -8.53 -6.08
CA GLY A 200 -23.46 -9.08 -7.32
C GLY A 200 -22.31 -8.26 -7.90
N VAL A 201 -21.48 -7.63 -7.06
CA VAL A 201 -20.33 -6.81 -7.51
C VAL A 201 -19.14 -7.70 -7.90
N LEU A 202 -19.02 -8.89 -7.31
CA LEU A 202 -17.87 -9.79 -7.49
C LEU A 202 -17.49 -10.10 -8.96
N PRO A 203 -18.43 -10.28 -9.90
CA PRO A 203 -18.11 -10.47 -11.32
C PRO A 203 -17.33 -9.32 -11.95
N THR A 204 -17.34 -8.12 -11.36
CA THR A 204 -16.61 -6.94 -11.85
C THR A 204 -15.18 -6.83 -11.30
N ILE A 205 -14.77 -7.74 -10.40
CA ILE A 205 -13.50 -7.68 -9.66
C ILE A 205 -12.48 -8.65 -10.27
N ASP A 206 -11.23 -8.20 -10.40
CA ASP A 206 -10.11 -8.97 -10.96
C ASP A 206 -9.26 -9.69 -9.96
N LEU A 207 -9.11 -9.11 -8.77
CA LEU A 207 -8.17 -9.54 -7.76
C LEU A 207 -8.76 -9.23 -6.38
N ILE A 208 -8.61 -10.14 -5.42
CA ILE A 208 -8.92 -9.87 -4.01
C ILE A 208 -7.63 -9.95 -3.21
N VAL A 209 -7.32 -8.90 -2.45
CA VAL A 209 -6.11 -8.81 -1.62
C VAL A 209 -6.52 -8.58 -0.17
N GLY A 210 -6.20 -9.52 0.71
CA GLY A 210 -6.58 -9.46 2.12
C GLY A 210 -5.38 -9.48 3.06
N THR A 211 -5.49 -8.78 4.18
CA THR A 211 -4.48 -8.82 5.26
C THR A 211 -5.12 -9.22 6.58
N SER A 212 -4.52 -10.15 7.34
CA SER A 212 -4.97 -10.55 8.67
C SER A 212 -6.41 -11.06 8.66
N ALA A 213 -7.30 -10.54 9.51
CA ALA A 213 -8.73 -10.84 9.42
C ALA A 213 -9.33 -10.60 8.01
N GLY A 214 -8.77 -9.67 7.25
CA GLY A 214 -9.15 -9.42 5.86
C GLY A 214 -8.75 -10.54 4.90
N ALA A 215 -7.69 -11.30 5.20
CA ALA A 215 -7.30 -12.50 4.47
C ALA A 215 -8.35 -13.62 4.63
N VAL A 216 -8.83 -13.82 5.86
CA VAL A 216 -9.94 -14.74 6.17
C VAL A 216 -11.22 -14.31 5.45
N ASN A 217 -11.59 -13.02 5.55
CA ASN A 217 -12.77 -12.48 4.92
C ASN A 217 -12.71 -12.58 3.38
N ALA A 218 -11.54 -12.33 2.78
CA ALA A 218 -11.31 -12.47 1.34
C ALA A 218 -11.50 -13.92 0.86
N ALA A 219 -10.97 -14.90 1.60
CA ALA A 219 -11.14 -16.31 1.28
C ALA A 219 -12.60 -16.77 1.42
N ALA A 220 -13.32 -16.30 2.45
CA ALA A 220 -14.76 -16.58 2.61
C ALA A 220 -15.60 -15.97 1.48
N LEU A 221 -15.28 -14.74 1.07
CA LEU A 221 -15.93 -14.08 -0.08
C LEU A 221 -15.68 -14.83 -1.39
N ALA A 222 -14.46 -15.32 -1.60
CA ALA A 222 -14.10 -16.07 -2.81
C ALA A 222 -14.89 -17.39 -2.96
N VAL A 223 -15.47 -17.92 -1.89
CA VAL A 223 -16.29 -19.15 -1.90
C VAL A 223 -17.78 -18.88 -1.68
N GLY A 224 -18.23 -17.63 -1.70
CA GLY A 224 -19.65 -17.29 -1.58
C GLY A 224 -20.19 -17.33 -0.14
N ASN A 225 -19.33 -17.16 0.87
CA ASN A 225 -19.68 -17.28 2.30
C ASN A 225 -19.42 -15.98 3.08
N ALA A 226 -19.37 -14.81 2.45
CA ALA A 226 -19.05 -13.56 3.15
C ALA A 226 -20.10 -13.20 4.22
N ALA A 227 -21.39 -13.40 3.95
CA ALA A 227 -22.44 -13.13 4.93
C ALA A 227 -22.32 -14.00 6.19
N ALA A 228 -22.14 -15.31 6.03
CA ALA A 228 -21.96 -16.25 7.12
C ALA A 228 -20.67 -15.98 7.91
N MET A 229 -19.60 -15.60 7.22
CA MET A 229 -18.35 -15.15 7.85
C MET A 229 -18.59 -13.92 8.72
N ALA A 230 -19.33 -12.91 8.25
CA ALA A 230 -19.63 -11.72 9.04
C ALA A 230 -20.43 -12.04 10.32
N ASP A 231 -21.41 -12.95 10.25
CA ASP A 231 -22.18 -13.40 11.43
C ASP A 231 -21.29 -14.10 12.47
N SER A 232 -20.34 -14.90 12.00
CA SER A 232 -19.46 -15.72 12.87
C SER A 232 -18.58 -14.91 13.83
N TYR A 233 -18.28 -13.64 13.53
CA TYR A 233 -17.56 -12.77 14.47
C TYR A 233 -18.34 -12.58 15.77
N ALA A 234 -19.63 -12.30 15.69
CA ALA A 234 -20.46 -12.12 16.89
C ALA A 234 -20.77 -13.45 17.57
N GLU A 235 -20.98 -14.52 16.80
CA GLU A 235 -21.57 -15.76 17.31
C GLU A 235 -20.53 -16.81 17.72
N ILE A 236 -19.37 -16.82 17.07
CA ILE A 236 -18.36 -17.88 17.20
C ILE A 236 -17.06 -17.30 17.75
N PHE A 237 -16.45 -16.31 17.08
CA PHE A 237 -15.12 -15.81 17.42
C PHE A 237 -15.07 -14.96 18.69
N SER A 238 -16.20 -14.41 19.14
CA SER A 238 -16.32 -13.69 20.41
C SER A 238 -16.21 -14.59 21.65
N SER A 239 -16.33 -15.92 21.46
CA SER A 239 -16.34 -16.90 22.55
C SER A 239 -14.96 -17.09 23.21
N PRO A 240 -14.92 -17.52 24.50
CA PRO A 240 -13.65 -17.80 25.20
C PRO A 240 -12.81 -18.92 24.57
N GLU A 241 -13.38 -19.72 23.65
CA GLU A 241 -12.62 -20.73 22.94
C GLU A 241 -11.52 -20.09 22.08
N PHE A 242 -11.87 -19.01 21.37
CA PHE A 242 -10.99 -18.33 20.41
C PHE A 242 -10.28 -17.11 20.98
N ILE A 243 -10.91 -16.35 21.89
CA ILE A 243 -10.31 -15.19 22.54
C ILE A 243 -10.35 -15.35 24.06
N ASP A 244 -9.21 -15.74 24.65
CA ASP A 244 -9.07 -15.87 26.09
C ASP A 244 -7.89 -15.04 26.63
N VAL A 245 -8.23 -13.84 27.10
CA VAL A 245 -7.26 -12.91 27.71
C VAL A 245 -6.60 -13.47 28.98
N ARG A 246 -7.21 -14.48 29.65
CA ARG A 246 -6.63 -15.11 30.85
C ARG A 246 -5.42 -15.98 30.51
N ARG A 247 -5.21 -16.34 29.24
CA ARG A 247 -4.03 -17.11 28.77
C ARG A 247 -2.72 -16.35 28.92
N ILE A 248 -2.75 -15.02 28.94
CA ILE A 248 -1.57 -14.16 29.17
C ILE A 248 -0.91 -14.48 30.52
N ALA A 249 -1.72 -14.64 31.58
CA ALA A 249 -1.21 -14.97 32.91
C ALA A 249 -0.52 -16.34 32.99
N ARG A 250 -0.70 -17.19 31.98
CA ARG A 250 -0.08 -18.52 31.86
C ARG A 250 1.02 -18.58 30.79
N GLY A 251 1.44 -17.44 30.24
CA GLY A 251 2.44 -17.38 29.17
C GLY A 251 1.99 -18.01 27.85
N ARG A 252 0.68 -18.16 27.62
CA ARG A 252 0.12 -18.75 26.39
C ARG A 252 -0.47 -17.65 25.48
N PRO A 253 -0.48 -17.83 24.15
CA PRO A 253 -1.13 -16.90 23.22
C PRO A 253 -2.62 -16.69 23.55
N VAL A 254 -3.08 -15.45 23.39
CA VAL A 254 -4.49 -15.04 23.61
C VAL A 254 -5.42 -15.69 22.57
N ILE A 255 -4.90 -15.85 21.36
CA ILE A 255 -5.57 -16.32 20.15
C ILE A 255 -4.80 -17.55 19.66
N ASP A 256 -5.51 -18.65 19.40
CA ASP A 256 -4.92 -19.83 18.76
C ASP A 256 -5.16 -19.75 17.24
N GLY A 257 -4.21 -19.15 16.51
CA GLY A 257 -4.36 -18.83 15.10
C GLY A 257 -4.61 -20.06 14.22
N ALA A 258 -3.84 -21.13 14.44
CA ALA A 258 -3.99 -22.37 13.68
C ALA A 258 -5.38 -23.01 13.89
N ARG A 259 -5.86 -23.02 15.15
CA ARG A 259 -7.18 -23.55 15.48
C ARG A 259 -8.31 -22.70 14.92
N ILE A 260 -8.17 -21.37 14.93
CA ILE A 260 -9.17 -20.46 14.32
C ILE A 260 -9.28 -20.73 12.82
N VAL A 261 -8.15 -20.76 12.10
CA VAL A 261 -8.18 -20.93 10.64
C VAL A 261 -8.71 -22.32 10.27
N GLY A 262 -8.32 -23.36 11.01
CA GLY A 262 -8.90 -24.70 10.82
C GLY A 262 -10.42 -24.72 11.04
N ARG A 263 -10.90 -24.08 12.11
CA ARG A 263 -12.34 -24.00 12.40
C ARG A 263 -13.11 -23.16 11.36
N VAL A 264 -12.51 -22.08 10.89
CA VAL A 264 -13.05 -21.26 9.79
C VAL A 264 -13.23 -22.13 8.55
N ASP A 265 -12.25 -22.96 8.21
CA ASP A 265 -12.35 -23.86 7.07
C ASP A 265 -13.42 -24.93 7.25
N GLU A 266 -13.51 -25.54 8.43
CA GLU A 266 -14.57 -26.51 8.74
C GLU A 266 -15.98 -25.92 8.59
N LEU A 267 -16.17 -24.65 8.96
CA LEU A 267 -17.48 -23.98 8.96
C LEU A 267 -17.84 -23.39 7.60
N PHE A 268 -16.87 -22.84 6.87
CA PHE A 268 -17.11 -22.02 5.68
C PHE A 268 -16.40 -22.52 4.42
N GLY A 269 -15.62 -23.60 4.50
CA GLY A 269 -14.94 -24.21 3.36
C GLY A 269 -13.98 -23.27 2.62
N VAL A 270 -13.36 -22.31 3.33
CA VAL A 270 -12.53 -21.26 2.70
C VAL A 270 -11.35 -21.81 1.90
N SER A 271 -10.85 -23.01 2.26
CA SER A 271 -9.79 -23.70 1.52
C SER A 271 -10.19 -24.04 0.09
N ALA A 272 -11.49 -24.17 -0.20
CA ALA A 272 -11.99 -24.44 -1.55
C ALA A 272 -11.64 -23.32 -2.55
N ALA A 273 -11.30 -22.12 -2.09
CA ALA A 273 -10.83 -21.05 -2.97
C ALA A 273 -9.52 -21.43 -3.72
N ALA A 274 -8.71 -22.34 -3.17
CA ALA A 274 -7.49 -22.86 -3.82
C ALA A 274 -7.80 -23.74 -5.05
N GLU A 275 -9.06 -24.17 -5.21
CA GLU A 275 -9.54 -25.02 -6.29
C GLU A 275 -10.56 -24.31 -7.19
N SER A 276 -10.82 -23.02 -6.94
CA SER A 276 -11.76 -22.21 -7.71
C SER A 276 -11.04 -21.27 -8.68
N ALA A 277 -11.80 -20.54 -9.48
CA ALA A 277 -11.28 -19.48 -10.35
C ALA A 277 -10.57 -18.36 -9.57
N TRP A 278 -10.74 -18.29 -8.24
CA TRP A 278 -10.06 -17.33 -7.38
C TRP A 278 -8.63 -17.72 -7.02
N ARG A 279 -8.20 -18.97 -7.23
CA ARG A 279 -6.86 -19.46 -6.88
C ARG A 279 -5.72 -18.53 -7.34
N THR A 280 -5.81 -17.99 -8.55
CA THR A 280 -4.82 -17.07 -9.17
C THR A 280 -5.21 -15.60 -9.03
N ARG A 281 -6.37 -15.30 -8.44
CA ARG A 281 -6.96 -13.96 -8.29
C ARG A 281 -7.15 -13.57 -6.82
N LEU A 282 -6.47 -14.28 -5.92
CA LEU A 282 -6.59 -14.11 -4.48
C LEU A 282 -5.19 -14.04 -3.88
N ALA A 283 -4.95 -13.04 -3.02
CA ALA A 283 -3.66 -12.79 -2.40
C ALA A 283 -3.80 -12.57 -0.89
N MET A 284 -3.00 -13.30 -0.10
CA MET A 284 -2.92 -13.13 1.36
C MET A 284 -1.63 -12.38 1.69
N VAL A 285 -1.74 -11.20 2.31
CA VAL A 285 -0.54 -10.40 2.64
C VAL A 285 0.05 -10.83 3.96
N ALA A 286 1.32 -11.20 3.97
CA ALA A 286 2.08 -11.57 5.16
C ALA A 286 3.39 -10.78 5.23
N THR A 287 3.95 -10.64 6.43
CA THR A 287 5.26 -10.01 6.63
C THR A 287 6.33 -11.09 6.71
N ASP A 288 7.32 -11.04 5.82
CA ASP A 288 8.49 -11.92 5.92
C ASP A 288 9.36 -11.51 7.12
N VAL A 289 9.70 -12.47 7.97
CA VAL A 289 10.45 -12.23 9.20
C VAL A 289 11.89 -11.80 8.92
N ASP A 290 12.52 -12.36 7.90
CA ASP A 290 13.93 -12.17 7.58
C ASP A 290 14.18 -10.86 6.83
N THR A 291 13.25 -10.44 5.96
CA THR A 291 13.38 -9.19 5.20
C THR A 291 12.65 -8.00 5.85
N GLY A 292 11.67 -8.26 6.72
CA GLY A 292 10.82 -7.22 7.32
C GLY A 292 9.84 -6.56 6.34
N ARG A 293 9.61 -7.17 5.17
CA ARG A 293 8.74 -6.64 4.11
C ARG A 293 7.39 -7.37 4.06
N ALA A 294 6.35 -6.66 3.66
CA ALA A 294 5.08 -7.27 3.27
C ALA A 294 5.22 -7.93 1.90
N GLU A 295 4.67 -9.14 1.76
CA GLU A 295 4.60 -9.87 0.50
C GLU A 295 3.22 -10.51 0.33
N ALA A 296 2.77 -10.56 -0.92
CA ALA A 296 1.58 -11.32 -1.30
C ALA A 296 1.91 -12.80 -1.42
N LEU A 297 1.19 -13.62 -0.65
CA LEU A 297 1.13 -15.06 -0.83
C LEU A 297 0.01 -15.35 -1.84
N THR A 298 0.41 -15.74 -3.04
CA THR A 298 -0.47 -16.09 -4.19
C THR A 298 -0.21 -17.52 -4.65
N ASP A 299 -0.94 -17.93 -5.70
CA ASP A 299 -0.72 -19.17 -6.45
C ASP A 299 -0.69 -20.40 -5.54
N PHE A 300 -1.69 -20.47 -4.65
CA PHE A 300 -1.79 -21.49 -3.61
C PHE A 300 -1.68 -22.89 -4.22
N ALA A 301 -0.73 -23.71 -3.80
CA ALA A 301 -0.51 -25.03 -4.39
C ALA A 301 -1.73 -25.95 -4.22
N ASP A 302 -2.34 -25.92 -3.04
CA ASP A 302 -3.49 -26.71 -2.64
C ASP A 302 -4.26 -26.02 -1.49
N ARG A 303 -5.28 -26.71 -0.96
CA ARG A 303 -6.08 -26.29 0.18
C ARG A 303 -5.24 -25.99 1.42
N ALA A 304 -4.24 -26.82 1.71
CA ALA A 304 -3.41 -26.67 2.90
C ALA A 304 -2.49 -25.45 2.80
N ASP A 305 -1.97 -25.16 1.61
CA ASP A 305 -1.13 -23.99 1.35
C ASP A 305 -1.93 -22.68 1.41
N LEU A 306 -3.20 -22.66 0.98
CA LEU A 306 -4.09 -21.52 1.21
C LEU A 306 -4.37 -21.32 2.71
N ILE A 307 -4.69 -22.37 3.45
CA ILE A 307 -4.91 -22.31 4.89
C ILE A 307 -3.65 -21.83 5.63
N GLY A 308 -2.48 -22.33 5.23
CA GLY A 308 -1.18 -21.87 5.72
C GLY A 308 -0.96 -20.38 5.42
N SER A 309 -1.34 -19.92 4.23
CA SER A 309 -1.20 -18.51 3.82
C SER A 309 -2.12 -17.57 4.62
N ILE A 310 -3.37 -17.99 4.87
CA ILE A 310 -4.31 -17.27 5.75
C ILE A 310 -3.74 -17.19 7.17
N HIS A 311 -3.22 -18.30 7.68
CA HIS A 311 -2.61 -18.35 9.02
C HIS A 311 -1.38 -17.44 9.13
N ALA A 312 -0.49 -17.46 8.12
CA ALA A 312 0.67 -16.57 8.03
C ALA A 312 0.25 -15.09 8.03
N SER A 313 -0.83 -14.75 7.34
CA SER A 313 -1.34 -13.38 7.23
C SER A 313 -1.94 -12.81 8.53
N GLY A 314 -2.43 -13.67 9.44
CA GLY A 314 -3.19 -13.28 10.64
C GLY A 314 -2.47 -13.40 11.98
N LEU A 315 -1.20 -13.81 12.01
CA LEU A 315 -0.50 -14.12 13.25
C LEU A 315 0.25 -12.90 13.83
N LEU A 316 -0.40 -12.17 14.73
CA LEU A 316 0.26 -11.11 15.51
C LEU A 316 1.03 -11.73 16.70
N PRO A 317 2.34 -11.49 16.84
CA PRO A 317 3.19 -12.28 17.73
C PRO A 317 2.84 -12.22 19.23
N MET A 318 2.28 -11.11 19.70
CA MET A 318 1.81 -10.97 21.10
C MET A 318 0.44 -11.63 21.37
N LEU A 319 -0.31 -11.95 20.32
CA LEU A 319 -1.63 -12.53 20.41
C LEU A 319 -1.63 -14.02 20.04
N ALA A 320 -0.72 -14.47 19.16
CA ALA A 320 -0.89 -15.75 18.46
C ALA A 320 0.35 -16.69 18.42
N GLY A 321 1.53 -16.30 18.91
CA GLY A 321 2.67 -17.21 19.09
C GLY A 321 3.88 -16.95 18.18
N GLU A 322 4.67 -18.00 17.93
CA GLU A 322 5.87 -17.97 17.06
C GLU A 322 5.53 -17.75 15.57
N PRO A 323 6.45 -17.19 14.75
CA PRO A 323 6.22 -17.03 13.32
C PRO A 323 5.79 -18.32 12.61
N VAL A 324 4.86 -18.18 11.65
CA VAL A 324 4.37 -19.31 10.85
C VAL A 324 5.43 -19.69 9.83
N THR A 325 5.84 -20.96 9.81
CA THR A 325 6.72 -21.47 8.75
C THR A 325 5.88 -21.97 7.59
N LEU A 326 6.04 -21.34 6.41
CA LEU A 326 5.32 -21.69 5.19
C LEU A 326 6.25 -21.49 3.99
N ARG A 327 6.27 -22.46 3.07
CA ARG A 327 7.12 -22.45 1.86
C ARG A 327 8.61 -22.19 2.18
N GLY A 328 9.10 -22.77 3.28
CA GLY A 328 10.50 -22.63 3.73
C GLY A 328 10.87 -21.27 4.32
N ARG A 329 9.92 -20.34 4.45
CA ARG A 329 10.11 -18.99 5.00
C ARG A 329 9.29 -18.83 6.28
N ARG A 330 9.62 -17.81 7.07
CA ARG A 330 8.94 -17.49 8.32
C ARG A 330 8.11 -16.22 8.15
N TRP A 331 6.87 -16.27 8.61
CA TRP A 331 5.87 -15.24 8.35
C TRP A 331 5.20 -14.75 9.62
N LEU A 332 4.85 -13.48 9.61
CA LEU A 332 4.02 -12.80 10.61
C LEU A 332 2.87 -12.07 9.92
N ASP A 333 1.91 -11.58 10.72
CA ASP A 333 0.77 -10.82 10.24
C ASP A 333 1.18 -9.68 9.29
N GLY A 334 0.56 -9.61 8.11
CA GLY A 334 0.87 -8.59 7.10
C GLY A 334 0.61 -7.16 7.58
N GLY A 335 -0.30 -7.00 8.54
CA GLY A 335 -0.68 -5.73 9.13
C GLY A 335 0.39 -5.08 10.01
N ILE A 336 1.52 -5.77 10.26
CA ILE A 336 2.74 -5.16 10.82
C ILE A 336 3.28 -4.11 9.85
N VAL A 337 3.34 -4.43 8.56
CA VAL A 337 3.88 -3.58 7.51
C VAL A 337 2.75 -2.84 6.78
N GLU A 338 1.75 -3.59 6.30
CA GLU A 338 0.73 -3.12 5.36
C GLU A 338 -0.67 -3.60 5.78
N ALA A 339 -1.34 -2.87 6.68
CA ALA A 339 -2.67 -3.25 7.17
C ALA A 339 -3.80 -3.09 6.14
N VAL A 340 -3.64 -2.14 5.22
CA VAL A 340 -4.55 -1.87 4.10
C VAL A 340 -3.74 -2.14 2.81
N PRO A 341 -3.89 -3.32 2.17
CA PRO A 341 -2.89 -3.82 1.22
C PRO A 341 -2.97 -3.22 -0.21
N VAL A 342 -3.00 -1.89 -0.33
CA VAL A 342 -3.08 -1.20 -1.63
C VAL A 342 -1.75 -1.22 -2.38
N LEU A 343 -0.62 -1.10 -1.68
CA LEU A 343 0.70 -1.18 -2.31
C LEU A 343 0.93 -2.60 -2.85
N THR A 344 0.57 -3.61 -2.07
CA THR A 344 0.61 -5.00 -2.52
C THR A 344 -0.32 -5.21 -3.72
N ALA A 345 -1.56 -4.70 -3.71
CA ALA A 345 -2.45 -4.77 -4.87
C ALA A 345 -1.84 -4.10 -6.12
N ALA A 346 -1.22 -2.92 -5.96
CA ALA A 346 -0.51 -2.23 -7.04
C ALA A 346 0.64 -3.07 -7.61
N SER A 347 1.42 -3.73 -6.74
CA SER A 347 2.52 -4.60 -7.15
C SER A 347 2.07 -5.84 -7.92
N LEU A 348 0.83 -6.28 -7.70
CA LEU A 348 0.17 -7.35 -8.45
C LEU A 348 -0.50 -6.85 -9.74
N GLY A 349 -0.30 -5.58 -10.11
CA GLY A 349 -0.80 -4.98 -11.35
C GLY A 349 -2.17 -4.32 -11.24
N ALA A 350 -2.73 -4.15 -10.03
CA ALA A 350 -3.96 -3.41 -9.87
C ALA A 350 -3.81 -1.97 -10.39
N THR A 351 -4.82 -1.51 -11.12
CA THR A 351 -4.93 -0.14 -11.62
C THR A 351 -6.01 0.64 -10.88
N HIS A 352 -7.01 -0.09 -10.37
CA HIS A 352 -8.16 0.40 -9.66
C HIS A 352 -8.36 -0.44 -8.41
N ALA A 353 -8.88 0.13 -7.33
CA ALA A 353 -9.23 -0.63 -6.14
C ALA A 353 -10.48 -0.12 -5.42
N ILE A 354 -11.30 -1.07 -4.96
CA ILE A 354 -12.28 -0.86 -3.89
C ILE A 354 -11.59 -1.24 -2.58
N VAL A 355 -11.51 -0.31 -1.63
CA VAL A 355 -10.85 -0.53 -0.34
C VAL A 355 -11.89 -0.67 0.76
N LEU A 356 -11.95 -1.83 1.41
CA LEU A 356 -12.80 -2.08 2.57
C LEU A 356 -12.05 -1.67 3.83
N ALA A 357 -12.22 -0.42 4.24
CA ALA A 357 -11.55 0.12 5.42
C ALA A 357 -12.36 -0.18 6.68
N THR A 358 -11.71 -0.60 7.77
CA THR A 358 -12.39 -0.97 9.02
C THR A 358 -12.64 0.20 9.95
N ARG A 359 -12.17 1.41 9.58
CA ARG A 359 -12.16 2.59 10.44
C ARG A 359 -12.83 3.78 9.77
N PRO A 360 -13.55 4.61 10.53
CA PRO A 360 -14.08 5.86 10.00
C PRO A 360 -12.96 6.82 9.56
N PRO A 361 -13.25 7.71 8.61
CA PRO A 361 -12.36 8.80 8.21
C PRO A 361 -11.81 9.60 9.39
N GLY A 362 -10.51 9.93 9.35
CA GLY A 362 -9.86 10.74 10.39
C GLY A 362 -9.47 9.97 11.66
N THR A 363 -9.78 8.69 11.75
CA THR A 363 -9.35 7.84 12.88
C THR A 363 -8.05 7.09 12.58
N GLN A 364 -7.26 6.82 13.61
CA GLN A 364 -5.98 6.12 13.49
C GLN A 364 -5.75 5.14 14.64
N PRO A 365 -4.92 4.11 14.45
CA PRO A 365 -4.46 3.27 15.55
C PRO A 365 -3.69 4.11 16.58
N ALA A 366 -4.07 4.01 17.85
CA ALA A 366 -3.26 4.53 18.95
C ALA A 366 -2.06 3.59 19.18
N TYR A 367 -0.90 4.17 19.51
CA TYR A 367 0.27 3.43 19.96
C TYR A 367 0.30 3.44 21.50
N GLY A 368 0.37 2.27 22.12
CA GLY A 368 0.29 2.10 23.57
C GLY A 368 1.32 1.13 24.15
N ALA A 369 1.15 0.78 25.43
CA ALA A 369 2.09 -0.08 26.16
C ALA A 369 2.25 -1.48 25.55
N ALA A 370 1.17 -2.03 24.97
CA ALA A 370 1.22 -3.32 24.27
C ALA A 370 2.10 -3.25 23.00
N ASP A 371 2.09 -2.11 22.29
CA ASP A 371 2.90 -1.91 21.10
C ASP A 371 4.40 -1.86 21.43
N VAL A 372 4.78 -1.33 22.60
CA VAL A 372 6.17 -1.34 23.08
C VAL A 372 6.68 -2.78 23.30
N LEU A 373 5.84 -3.63 23.88
CA LEU A 373 6.20 -5.03 24.12
C LEU A 373 6.26 -5.83 22.80
N ALA A 374 5.33 -5.57 21.88
CA ALA A 374 5.37 -6.13 20.54
C ALA A 374 6.64 -5.70 19.78
N GLU A 375 7.01 -4.42 19.84
CA GLU A 375 8.23 -3.92 19.23
C GLU A 375 9.48 -4.59 19.80
N ARG A 376 9.56 -4.78 21.12
CA ARG A 376 10.69 -5.48 21.76
C ARG A 376 10.80 -6.93 21.31
N TYR A 377 9.68 -7.62 21.17
CA TYR A 377 9.65 -8.98 20.64
C TYR A 377 10.11 -9.00 19.18
N LEU A 378 9.53 -8.15 18.33
CA LEU A 378 9.87 -8.08 16.90
C LEU A 378 11.35 -7.77 16.69
N ARG A 379 11.94 -6.89 17.50
CA ARG A 379 13.37 -6.54 17.44
C ARG A 379 14.28 -7.75 17.66
N ARG A 380 13.86 -8.74 18.47
CA ARG A 380 14.62 -9.98 18.70
C ARG A 380 14.59 -10.91 17.49
N LEU A 381 13.53 -10.84 16.68
CA LEU A 381 13.43 -11.61 15.44
C LEU A 381 14.20 -10.93 14.31
N ASN A 382 13.93 -9.64 14.11
CA ASN A 382 14.57 -8.80 13.10
C ASN A 382 14.35 -7.31 13.46
N PRO A 383 15.42 -6.50 13.60
CA PRO A 383 15.31 -5.06 13.85
C PRO A 383 14.42 -4.31 12.85
N GLU A 384 14.38 -4.73 11.59
CA GLU A 384 13.54 -4.12 10.55
C GLU A 384 12.04 -4.28 10.85
N LEU A 385 11.63 -5.41 11.44
CA LEU A 385 10.24 -5.60 11.87
C LEU A 385 9.83 -4.63 12.96
N ALA A 386 10.74 -4.32 13.89
CA ALA A 386 10.49 -3.35 14.94
C ALA A 386 10.35 -1.93 14.37
N ALA A 387 11.22 -1.55 13.42
CA ALA A 387 11.14 -0.28 12.71
C ALA A 387 9.82 -0.18 11.91
N ALA A 388 9.47 -1.23 11.17
CA ALA A 388 8.22 -1.33 10.45
C ALA A 388 7.02 -1.17 11.39
N TYR A 389 6.98 -1.93 12.48
CA TYR A 389 5.87 -1.87 13.44
C TYR A 389 5.72 -0.48 14.09
N ARG A 390 6.83 0.17 14.44
CA ARG A 390 6.81 1.54 15.00
C ARG A 390 6.24 2.56 14.02
N GLY A 391 6.58 2.46 12.74
CA GLY A 391 6.07 3.34 11.68
C GLY A 391 4.61 3.06 11.26
N ARG A 392 4.01 1.97 11.75
CA ARG A 392 2.68 1.49 11.32
C ARG A 392 1.57 2.54 11.45
N PRO A 393 1.40 3.29 12.56
CA PRO A 393 0.33 4.28 12.66
C PRO A 393 0.44 5.40 11.61
N HIS A 394 1.66 5.81 11.28
CA HIS A 394 1.92 6.82 10.27
C HIS A 394 1.58 6.30 8.87
N ARG A 395 2.12 5.12 8.48
CA ARG A 395 1.81 4.50 7.19
C ARG A 395 0.31 4.26 7.02
N TYR A 396 -0.37 3.76 8.05
CA TYR A 396 -1.81 3.56 8.03
C TYR A 396 -2.58 4.85 7.72
N ARG A 397 -2.21 5.96 8.38
CA ARG A 397 -2.82 7.27 8.17
C ARG A 397 -2.58 7.77 6.75
N GLU A 398 -1.35 7.65 6.26
CA GLU A 398 -0.97 8.05 4.91
C GLU A 398 -1.73 7.25 3.85
N THR A 399 -1.74 5.92 3.96
CA THR A 399 -2.48 5.04 3.03
C THR A 399 -3.96 5.39 3.00
N LEU A 400 -4.63 5.52 4.16
CA LEU A 400 -6.05 5.87 4.16
C LEU A 400 -6.33 7.29 3.65
N GLN A 401 -5.43 8.25 3.89
CA GLN A 401 -5.58 9.58 3.31
C GLN A 401 -5.51 9.53 1.79
N GLN A 402 -4.49 8.86 1.23
CA GLN A 402 -4.35 8.66 -0.22
C GLN A 402 -5.54 7.92 -0.83
N VAL A 403 -6.03 6.88 -0.16
CA VAL A 403 -7.22 6.13 -0.57
C VAL A 403 -8.45 7.05 -0.65
N ARG A 404 -8.63 7.94 0.33
CA ARG A 404 -9.72 8.93 0.35
C ARG A 404 -9.58 10.00 -0.71
N ASP A 405 -8.34 10.39 -1.04
CA ASP A 405 -8.04 11.34 -2.10
C ASP A 405 -8.24 10.73 -3.51
N GLY A 406 -8.62 9.44 -3.58
CA GLY A 406 -8.96 8.73 -4.81
C GLY A 406 -7.77 8.14 -5.55
N ARG A 407 -6.56 8.21 -4.99
CA ARG A 407 -5.36 7.61 -5.58
C ARG A 407 -4.31 7.24 -4.54
N CYS A 408 -3.95 5.96 -4.47
CA CYS A 408 -2.95 5.43 -3.55
C CYS A 408 -1.98 4.49 -4.28
N HIS A 409 -0.67 4.70 -4.13
CA HIS A 409 0.39 3.93 -4.82
C HIS A 409 0.19 3.74 -6.34
N GLY A 410 -0.30 4.78 -7.02
CA GLY A 410 -0.57 4.74 -8.47
C GLY A 410 -1.92 4.12 -8.86
N VAL A 411 -2.62 3.50 -7.92
CA VAL A 411 -3.94 2.88 -8.09
C VAL A 411 -5.03 3.93 -7.88
N SER A 412 -6.02 3.98 -8.76
CA SER A 412 -7.25 4.77 -8.59
C SER A 412 -8.15 4.08 -7.55
N THR A 413 -8.62 4.78 -6.53
CA THR A 413 -9.27 4.15 -5.37
C THR A 413 -10.65 4.70 -5.07
N VAL A 414 -11.54 3.82 -4.58
CA VAL A 414 -12.74 4.18 -3.83
C VAL A 414 -12.71 3.40 -2.52
N ALA A 415 -13.19 3.99 -1.43
CA ALA A 415 -13.24 3.34 -0.12
C ALA A 415 -14.68 3.06 0.28
N LEU A 416 -14.94 1.86 0.81
CA LEU A 416 -16.09 1.62 1.68
C LEU A 416 -15.61 1.76 3.11
N THR A 417 -16.19 2.72 3.83
CA THR A 417 -15.78 3.08 5.20
C THR A 417 -17.00 3.15 6.13
N PRO A 418 -16.86 2.86 7.42
CA PRO A 418 -17.91 3.19 8.39
C PRO A 418 -18.08 4.70 8.50
N ARG A 419 -19.28 5.14 8.88
CA ARG A 419 -19.58 6.55 9.19
C ARG A 419 -18.88 6.94 10.50
N THR A 420 -18.64 8.24 10.69
CA THR A 420 -17.91 8.79 11.86
C THR A 420 -18.47 8.32 13.21
N ASN A 421 -19.79 8.12 13.29
CA ASN A 421 -20.50 7.75 14.52
C ASN A 421 -20.96 6.28 14.55
N ASP A 422 -20.55 5.47 13.58
CA ASP A 422 -20.91 4.06 13.58
C ASP A 422 -20.21 3.32 14.74
N PRO A 423 -20.84 2.27 15.30
CA PRO A 423 -20.22 1.42 16.31
C PRO A 423 -18.90 0.83 15.79
N LEU A 424 -17.80 1.09 16.51
CA LEU A 424 -16.46 0.64 16.11
C LEU A 424 -15.89 -0.33 17.15
N PRO A 425 -15.90 -1.65 16.88
CA PRO A 425 -15.41 -2.63 17.82
C PRO A 425 -13.88 -2.59 17.96
N SER A 426 -13.41 -2.92 19.16
CA SER A 426 -11.98 -3.07 19.41
C SER A 426 -11.40 -4.29 18.69
N ARG A 427 -10.06 -4.43 18.64
CA ARG A 427 -9.42 -5.59 17.99
C ARG A 427 -9.71 -6.92 18.72
N LEU A 428 -10.11 -6.86 19.98
CA LEU A 428 -10.41 -8.01 20.84
C LEU A 428 -11.83 -7.94 21.40
N GLU A 429 -12.75 -7.27 20.67
CA GLU A 429 -14.13 -7.11 21.09
C GLU A 429 -14.82 -8.47 21.28
N ARG A 430 -15.59 -8.59 22.36
CA ARG A 430 -16.31 -9.83 22.70
C ARG A 430 -17.77 -9.59 23.02
N ASP A 431 -18.20 -8.34 23.17
CA ASP A 431 -19.62 -8.03 23.29
C ASP A 431 -20.32 -8.30 21.95
N GLN A 432 -21.14 -9.35 21.93
CA GLN A 432 -21.91 -9.75 20.76
C GLN A 432 -22.88 -8.64 20.30
N THR A 433 -23.39 -7.84 21.24
CA THR A 433 -24.30 -6.73 20.92
C THR A 433 -23.56 -5.65 20.16
N ALA A 434 -22.38 -5.25 20.65
CA ALA A 434 -21.51 -4.29 19.96
C ALA A 434 -21.07 -4.79 18.58
N LEU A 435 -20.70 -6.07 18.46
CA LEU A 435 -20.33 -6.69 17.19
C LEU A 435 -21.51 -6.69 16.20
N ARG A 436 -22.70 -7.12 16.62
CA ARG A 436 -23.91 -7.09 15.78
C ARG A 436 -24.28 -5.68 15.33
N ALA A 437 -24.17 -4.69 16.23
CA ALA A 437 -24.40 -3.29 15.89
C ALA A 437 -23.40 -2.77 14.85
N ALA A 438 -22.11 -3.10 15.01
CA ALA A 438 -21.07 -2.74 14.05
C ALA A 438 -21.29 -3.38 12.68
N ARG A 439 -21.72 -4.66 12.65
CA ARG A 439 -22.08 -5.36 11.41
C ARG A 439 -23.22 -4.67 10.68
N ALA A 440 -24.31 -4.37 11.38
CA ALA A 440 -25.48 -3.72 10.79
C ALA A 440 -25.13 -2.34 10.22
N ALA A 441 -24.41 -1.52 11.00
CA ALA A 441 -23.96 -0.19 10.58
C ALA A 441 -23.00 -0.24 9.38
N ALA A 442 -22.04 -1.16 9.38
CA ALA A 442 -21.10 -1.34 8.27
C ALA A 442 -21.79 -1.79 6.97
N ALA A 443 -22.81 -2.66 7.07
CA ALA A 443 -23.59 -3.09 5.91
C ALA A 443 -24.45 -1.95 5.34
N GLU A 444 -25.07 -1.13 6.21
CA GLU A 444 -25.82 0.05 5.79
C GLU A 444 -24.92 1.08 5.09
N ALA A 445 -23.79 1.44 5.72
CA ALA A 445 -22.81 2.36 5.15
C ALA A 445 -22.27 1.85 3.80
N ALA A 446 -22.04 0.55 3.66
CA ALA A 446 -21.62 -0.05 2.39
C ALA A 446 -22.68 0.12 1.30
N ARG A 447 -23.96 -0.14 1.59
CA ARG A 447 -25.06 0.04 0.62
C ARG A 447 -25.21 1.49 0.19
N GLU A 448 -25.12 2.44 1.13
CA GLU A 448 -25.15 3.87 0.82
C GLU A 448 -24.01 4.26 -0.14
N GLN A 449 -22.78 3.82 0.16
CA GLN A 449 -21.59 4.10 -0.67
C GLN A 449 -21.60 3.35 -2.01
N LEU A 450 -22.31 2.22 -2.10
CA LEU A 450 -22.49 1.46 -3.34
C LEU A 450 -23.74 1.87 -4.13
N ALA A 451 -24.57 2.79 -3.63
CA ALA A 451 -25.84 3.16 -4.26
C ALA A 451 -25.68 3.56 -5.74
N PHE A 452 -24.54 4.13 -6.11
CA PHE A 452 -24.25 4.48 -7.50
C PHE A 452 -24.19 3.27 -8.45
N LEU A 453 -23.89 2.06 -7.96
CA LEU A 453 -23.90 0.81 -8.73
C LEU A 453 -25.25 0.12 -8.75
N LEU A 454 -26.17 0.51 -7.85
CA LEU A 454 -27.45 -0.16 -7.61
C LEU A 454 -28.63 0.57 -8.25
N ALA A 455 -28.43 1.81 -8.71
CA ALA A 455 -29.36 2.59 -9.51
C ALA A 455 -29.23 2.24 -10.99
#